data_AF-A0A8R2D4M9-F1
#
_entry.id   AF-A0A8R2D4M9-F1
#
_cell.length_a   1.000
_cell.length_b   1.000
_cell.length_c   1.000
_cell.angle_alpha   90.00
_cell.angle_beta   90.00
_cell.angle_gamma   90.00
#
_symmetry.space_group_name_H-M   'P 1'
#
loop_
_entity.id
_entity.type
_entity.pdbx_description
1 polymer ?
#
loop_
_entity_poly.entity_id
_entity_poly.type
_entity_poly.pdbx_seq_one_letter_code
_entity_poly.pdbx_strand_id
1 'polypeptide(L)'
;MSSDSLDMAKECLKAELTRHALNLLKETGVNIVSLTFDGCSTNVIMARLLGCSFNIKTLNTKFIVHTTNNVDVEVVVFLDLAHMVKLEEEGALLPNKLRKQHIFFHKQKMKIMLATQLLSQSVADALKCCKNVLCIEEFSNVDATIIFIKIFNAGFDILNSRSSNCIGNKKAVCEENIK
;
A
#
# COMPACT_ATOMS: atom_id res chain seq x y z
N MET A 1 14.56 -31.97 -6.31
CA MET A 1 14.55 -30.50 -6.46
C MET A 1 13.47 -29.97 -5.54
N SER A 2 13.83 -29.21 -4.51
CA SER A 2 12.88 -28.68 -3.53
C SER A 2 12.00 -27.59 -4.18
N SER A 3 10.76 -27.45 -3.69
CA SER A 3 9.79 -26.40 -4.08
C SER A 3 10.42 -25.01 -4.17
N ASP A 4 11.35 -24.73 -3.26
CA ASP A 4 11.96 -23.41 -3.07
C ASP A 4 12.87 -23.00 -4.22
N SER A 5 13.49 -23.96 -4.93
CA SER A 5 14.36 -23.66 -6.07
C SER A 5 13.56 -23.21 -7.31
N LEU A 6 12.34 -23.73 -7.46
CA LEU A 6 11.45 -23.43 -8.57
C LEU A 6 10.77 -22.07 -8.40
N ASP A 7 10.41 -21.71 -7.16
CA ASP A 7 9.76 -20.43 -6.87
C ASP A 7 10.73 -19.24 -7.01
N MET A 8 11.98 -19.40 -6.57
CA MET A 8 13.04 -18.40 -6.82
C MET A 8 13.31 -18.16 -8.32
N ALA A 9 13.24 -19.21 -9.15
CA ALA A 9 13.45 -19.09 -10.58
C ALA A 9 12.34 -18.26 -11.28
N LYS A 10 11.09 -18.41 -10.85
CA LYS A 10 9.96 -17.60 -11.36
C LYS A 10 10.12 -16.12 -11.02
N GLU A 11 10.60 -15.83 -9.81
CA GLU A 11 10.81 -14.46 -9.32
C GLU A 11 11.94 -13.75 -10.07
N CYS A 12 13.06 -14.45 -10.30
CA CYS A 12 14.16 -13.95 -11.13
C CYS A 12 13.72 -13.67 -12.56
N LEU A 13 12.96 -14.59 -13.17
CA LEU A 13 12.42 -14.40 -14.51
C LEU A 13 11.53 -13.14 -14.58
N LYS A 14 10.68 -12.92 -13.57
CA LYS A 14 9.83 -11.73 -13.51
C LYS A 14 10.65 -10.44 -13.43
N ALA A 15 11.70 -10.41 -12.62
CA ALA A 15 12.60 -9.26 -12.54
C ALA A 15 13.31 -8.99 -13.87
N GLU A 16 13.77 -10.04 -14.56
CA GLU A 16 14.44 -9.91 -15.86
C GLU A 16 13.49 -9.39 -16.95
N LEU A 17 12.27 -9.93 -17.01
CA LEU A 17 11.24 -9.46 -17.94
C LEU A 17 10.86 -8.00 -17.68
N THR A 18 10.69 -7.61 -16.42
CA THR A 18 10.41 -6.22 -16.05
C THR A 18 11.56 -5.31 -16.47
N ARG A 19 12.81 -5.70 -16.20
CA ARG A 19 13.99 -4.93 -16.62
C ARG A 19 14.08 -4.78 -18.13
N HIS A 20 13.81 -5.86 -18.88
CA HIS A 20 13.79 -5.82 -20.33
C HIS A 20 12.68 -4.91 -20.87
N ALA A 21 11.48 -4.98 -20.31
CA ALA A 21 10.37 -4.10 -20.68
C ALA A 21 10.67 -2.62 -20.43
N LEU A 22 11.31 -2.29 -19.29
CA LEU A 22 11.74 -0.93 -18.98
C LEU A 22 12.78 -0.41 -19.98
N ASN A 23 13.73 -1.26 -20.41
CA ASN A 23 14.71 -0.90 -21.43
C ASN A 23 14.05 -0.64 -22.79
N LEU A 24 13.15 -1.52 -23.24
CA LEU A 24 12.42 -1.35 -24.50
C LEU A 24 11.57 -0.08 -24.50
N LEU A 25 10.83 0.20 -23.43
CA LEU A 25 10.03 1.42 -23.30
C LEU A 25 10.90 2.67 -23.39
N LYS A 26 12.10 2.62 -22.82
CA LYS A 26 13.04 3.74 -22.88
C LYS A 26 13.59 4.01 -24.28
N GLU A 27 13.84 2.96 -25.07
CA GLU A 27 14.24 3.10 -26.49
C GLU A 27 13.19 3.82 -27.33
N THR A 28 11.92 3.79 -26.93
CA THR A 28 10.84 4.52 -27.61
C THR A 28 10.78 6.02 -27.25
N GLY A 29 11.60 6.47 -26.30
CA GLY A 29 11.59 7.85 -25.80
C GLY A 29 10.53 8.13 -24.73
N VAL A 30 9.83 7.10 -24.23
CA VAL A 30 8.89 7.24 -23.11
C VAL A 30 9.67 7.50 -21.81
N ASN A 31 9.29 8.56 -21.10
CA ASN A 31 9.84 8.86 -19.78
C ASN A 31 9.15 8.02 -18.69
N ILE A 32 9.88 7.06 -18.13
CA ILE A 32 9.37 6.17 -17.08
C ILE A 32 9.70 6.80 -15.72
N VAL A 33 8.68 7.25 -15.00
CA VAL A 33 8.82 7.91 -13.69
C VAL A 33 8.64 6.96 -12.52
N SER A 34 7.81 5.92 -12.68
CA SER A 34 7.47 5.01 -11.59
C SER A 34 7.00 3.64 -12.04
N LEU A 35 7.18 2.64 -11.18
CA LEU A 35 6.66 1.28 -11.31
C LEU A 35 5.67 1.01 -10.18
N THR A 36 4.44 0.58 -10.50
CA THR A 36 3.40 0.29 -9.49
C THR A 36 2.95 -1.17 -9.58
N PHE A 37 2.82 -1.86 -8.44
CA PHE A 37 2.36 -3.25 -8.37
C PHE A 37 1.69 -3.60 -7.03
N ASP A 38 1.00 -4.75 -6.96
CA ASP A 38 0.37 -5.24 -5.73
C ASP A 38 1.37 -5.88 -4.74
N GLY A 39 1.02 -5.98 -3.46
CA GLY A 39 1.90 -6.51 -2.41
C GLY A 39 2.14 -8.01 -2.42
N CYS A 40 1.96 -8.71 -3.55
CA CYS A 40 2.27 -10.13 -3.65
C CYS A 40 3.76 -10.38 -3.38
N SER A 41 4.11 -11.46 -2.66
CA SER A 41 5.50 -11.80 -2.32
C SER A 41 6.43 -11.82 -3.53
N THR A 42 5.97 -12.38 -4.66
CA THR A 42 6.70 -12.41 -5.94
C THR A 42 7.02 -11.01 -6.46
N ASN A 43 6.13 -10.02 -6.26
CA ASN A 43 6.35 -8.65 -6.70
C ASN A 43 7.30 -7.89 -5.77
N VAL A 44 7.19 -8.13 -4.46
CA VAL A 44 8.13 -7.58 -3.47
C VAL A 44 9.55 -8.12 -3.72
N ILE A 45 9.68 -9.42 -4.02
CA ILE A 45 10.97 -10.03 -4.34
C ILE A 45 11.53 -9.50 -5.66
N MET A 46 10.70 -9.39 -6.71
CA MET A 46 11.08 -8.74 -7.96
C MET A 46 11.67 -7.34 -7.71
N ALA A 47 10.98 -6.49 -6.94
CA ALA A 47 11.49 -5.15 -6.66
C ALA A 47 12.79 -5.15 -5.84
N ARG A 48 12.98 -6.13 -4.95
CA ARG A 48 14.27 -6.32 -4.28
C ARG A 48 15.39 -6.68 -5.25
N LEU A 49 15.11 -7.57 -6.21
CA LEU A 49 16.06 -7.96 -7.26
C LEU A 49 16.40 -6.79 -8.20
N LEU A 50 15.48 -5.82 -8.36
CA LEU A 50 15.72 -4.59 -9.11
C LEU A 50 16.56 -3.56 -8.33
N GLY A 51 16.76 -3.73 -7.02
CA GLY A 51 17.58 -2.86 -6.17
C GLY A 51 16.83 -2.12 -5.07
N CYS A 52 15.52 -2.36 -4.90
CA CYS A 52 14.76 -1.78 -3.80
C CYS A 52 14.99 -2.52 -2.47
N SER A 53 14.85 -1.79 -1.37
CA SER A 53 14.84 -2.36 -0.02
C SER A 53 13.59 -1.89 0.70
N PHE A 54 12.77 -2.83 1.16
CA PHE A 54 11.55 -2.53 1.92
C PHE A 54 11.71 -2.79 3.42
N ASN A 55 12.95 -2.81 3.91
CA ASN A 55 13.20 -2.87 5.36
C ASN A 55 12.92 -1.50 5.98
N ILE A 56 12.19 -1.47 7.10
CA ILE A 56 11.81 -0.24 7.81
C ILE A 56 13.02 0.67 8.09
N LYS A 57 14.19 0.10 8.40
CA LYS A 57 15.40 0.87 8.72
C LYS A 57 16.19 1.33 7.50
N THR A 58 16.00 0.68 6.35
CA THR A 58 16.78 0.91 5.13
C THR A 58 15.84 0.97 3.92
N LEU A 59 14.76 1.74 4.06
CA LEU A 59 13.75 1.88 3.03
C LEU A 59 14.36 2.59 1.81
N ASN A 60 14.48 1.86 0.71
CA ASN A 60 14.84 2.37 -0.59
C ASN A 60 13.79 1.90 -1.60
N THR A 61 12.90 2.80 -2.00
CA THR A 61 11.85 2.52 -2.99
C THR A 61 12.29 2.89 -4.41
N LYS A 62 13.58 3.08 -4.65
CA LYS A 62 14.10 3.55 -5.93
C LYS A 62 15.11 2.56 -6.49
N PHE A 63 15.14 2.46 -7.81
CA PHE A 63 16.19 1.73 -8.51
C PHE A 63 16.57 2.45 -9.80
N ILE A 64 17.77 2.16 -10.30
CA ILE A 64 18.32 2.79 -11.50
C ILE A 64 18.21 1.82 -12.67
N VAL A 65 17.67 2.31 -13.78
CA VAL A 65 17.66 1.61 -15.06
C VAL A 65 18.80 2.15 -15.92
N HIS A 66 19.88 1.39 -15.98
CA HIS A 66 21.04 1.67 -16.83
C HIS A 66 20.71 1.44 -18.30
N THR A 67 21.26 2.28 -19.18
CA THR A 67 21.02 2.20 -20.62
C THR A 67 22.31 2.13 -21.40
N THR A 68 22.19 1.65 -22.62
CA THR A 68 23.23 1.68 -23.65
C THR A 68 23.71 3.10 -23.99
N ASN A 69 22.90 4.13 -23.74
CA ASN A 69 23.22 5.54 -24.02
C ASN A 69 23.74 6.32 -22.79
N ASN A 70 24.13 5.64 -21.70
CA ASN A 70 24.66 6.25 -20.46
C ASN A 70 23.74 7.26 -19.74
N VAL A 71 22.44 7.33 -20.07
CA VAL A 71 21.47 8.13 -19.32
C VAL A 71 20.79 7.25 -18.27
N ASP A 72 21.25 7.31 -17.04
CA ASP A 72 20.59 6.62 -15.93
C ASP A 72 19.21 7.24 -15.65
N VAL A 73 18.19 6.38 -15.49
CA VAL A 73 16.85 6.82 -15.05
C VAL A 73 16.54 6.21 -13.71
N GLU A 74 16.17 7.06 -12.78
CA GLU A 74 15.65 6.69 -11.47
C GLU A 74 14.16 6.37 -11.60
N VAL A 75 13.78 5.13 -11.28
CA VAL A 75 12.38 4.70 -11.25
C VAL A 75 11.97 4.51 -9.79
N VAL A 76 10.89 5.19 -9.40
CA VAL A 76 10.30 5.04 -8.06
C VAL A 76 9.28 3.91 -8.05
N VAL A 77 9.35 3.05 -7.05
CA VAL A 77 8.41 1.95 -6.85
C VAL A 77 7.30 2.37 -5.89
N PHE A 78 6.05 2.21 -6.33
CA PHE A 78 4.87 2.35 -5.49
C PHE A 78 4.17 1.02 -5.32
N LEU A 79 3.70 0.77 -4.10
CA LEU A 79 2.80 -0.33 -3.82
C LEU A 79 1.36 0.13 -3.99
N ASP A 80 0.58 -0.66 -4.71
CA ASP A 80 -0.85 -0.43 -4.84
C ASP A 80 -1.57 -0.90 -3.57
N LEU A 81 -1.72 0.03 -2.63
CA LEU A 81 -2.37 -0.24 -1.35
C LEU A 81 -3.81 -0.73 -1.50
N ALA A 82 -4.56 -0.28 -2.52
CA ALA A 82 -5.94 -0.75 -2.71
C ALA A 82 -5.98 -2.27 -2.90
N HIS A 83 -4.95 -2.84 -3.53
CA HIS A 83 -4.81 -4.28 -3.70
C HIS A 83 -4.13 -4.99 -2.52
N MET A 84 -3.34 -4.29 -1.69
CA MET A 84 -2.64 -4.87 -0.51
C MET A 84 -3.53 -5.10 0.70
N VAL A 85 -4.52 -4.23 0.94
CA VAL A 85 -5.48 -4.35 2.07
C VAL A 85 -6.30 -5.65 2.01
N LYS A 86 -6.20 -6.37 0.91
CA LYS A 86 -6.77 -7.71 0.65
C LYS A 86 -6.19 -8.83 1.54
N LEU A 87 -5.10 -8.61 2.29
CA LEU A 87 -4.35 -9.70 2.95
C LEU A 87 -4.24 -9.63 4.50
N GLU A 88 -4.53 -8.50 5.16
CA GLU A 88 -4.25 -8.32 6.60
C GLU A 88 -5.47 -7.89 7.45
N GLU A 89 -6.60 -8.60 7.37
CA GLU A 89 -7.71 -8.39 8.32
C GLU A 89 -8.03 -9.66 9.10
N GLU A 90 -7.19 -9.96 10.08
CA GLU A 90 -7.58 -10.78 11.24
C GLU A 90 -7.75 -9.86 12.46
N GLY A 91 -9.01 -9.52 12.77
CA GLY A 91 -9.42 -9.07 14.11
C GLY A 91 -9.64 -7.57 14.28
N ALA A 92 -10.93 -7.16 14.33
CA ALA A 92 -11.47 -6.31 15.41
C ALA A 92 -12.98 -6.03 15.20
N LEU A 93 -13.66 -5.87 16.34
CA LEU A 93 -15.12 -5.83 16.54
C LEU A 93 -15.63 -4.39 16.84
N LEU A 94 -16.94 -4.16 16.62
CA LEU A 94 -17.83 -3.11 17.19
C LEU A 94 -17.92 -1.73 16.48
N PRO A 95 -19.04 -0.97 16.63
CA PRO A 95 -20.08 -0.93 15.59
C PRO A 95 -20.39 0.50 15.12
N ASN A 96 -20.26 0.78 13.83
CA ASN A 96 -21.05 1.84 13.19
C ASN A 96 -21.36 1.45 11.74
N LYS A 97 -22.66 1.41 11.41
CA LYS A 97 -23.23 1.07 10.08
C LYS A 97 -22.91 -0.34 9.52
N LEU A 98 -22.65 -1.33 10.36
CA LEU A 98 -22.42 -2.70 9.90
C LEU A 98 -23.74 -3.52 9.80
N ARG A 99 -24.14 -3.92 8.59
CA ARG A 99 -25.16 -4.98 8.37
C ARG A 99 -24.57 -6.36 8.66
N LYS A 100 -25.41 -7.39 8.88
CA LYS A 100 -25.03 -8.80 9.17
C LYS A 100 -23.95 -9.40 8.24
N GLN A 101 -23.75 -8.84 7.05
CA GLN A 101 -22.71 -9.25 6.09
C GLN A 101 -21.26 -8.98 6.57
N HIS A 102 -21.07 -8.08 7.53
CA HIS A 102 -19.77 -7.83 8.17
C HIS A 102 -19.46 -8.82 9.31
N ILE A 103 -20.48 -9.51 9.82
CA ILE A 103 -20.39 -10.47 10.93
C ILE A 103 -20.05 -11.87 10.40
N PHE A 104 -20.47 -12.20 9.18
CA PHE A 104 -20.14 -13.46 8.50
C PHE A 104 -18.99 -13.26 7.50
N PHE A 105 -17.81 -12.91 8.02
CA PHE A 105 -16.63 -12.54 7.23
C PHE A 105 -16.05 -13.69 6.38
N HIS A 106 -16.30 -14.95 6.77
CA HIS A 106 -15.84 -16.14 6.02
C HIS A 106 -16.29 -16.15 4.55
N LYS A 107 -17.35 -15.42 4.18
CA LYS A 107 -17.85 -15.29 2.80
C LYS A 107 -17.48 -13.96 2.12
N GLN A 108 -16.79 -13.04 2.80
CA GLN A 108 -16.52 -11.67 2.30
C GLN A 108 -15.05 -11.21 2.48
N LYS A 109 -14.09 -12.14 2.37
CA LYS A 109 -12.62 -11.92 2.48
C LYS A 109 -12.00 -10.96 1.42
N MET A 110 -12.77 -10.06 0.79
CA MET A 110 -12.43 -9.51 -0.53
C MET A 110 -12.97 -8.11 -0.87
N LYS A 111 -13.59 -7.35 0.05
CA LYS A 111 -14.08 -6.00 -0.29
C LYS A 111 -13.22 -4.92 0.35
N ILE A 112 -12.42 -4.23 -0.48
CA ILE A 112 -11.70 -2.98 -0.16
C ILE A 112 -12.62 -1.99 0.57
N MET A 113 -13.89 -1.95 0.16
CA MET A 113 -14.92 -1.11 0.77
C MET A 113 -15.18 -1.42 2.25
N LEU A 114 -14.93 -2.65 2.73
CA LEU A 114 -15.13 -3.04 4.13
C LEU A 114 -13.96 -2.63 5.01
N ALA A 115 -12.74 -2.89 4.54
CA ALA A 115 -11.52 -2.49 5.25
C ALA A 115 -11.39 -0.97 5.38
N THR A 116 -11.71 -0.24 4.31
CA THR A 116 -11.78 1.23 4.33
C THR A 116 -12.89 1.77 5.22
N GLN A 117 -13.97 1.01 5.45
CA GLN A 117 -15.01 1.39 6.42
C GLN A 117 -14.53 1.19 7.86
N LEU A 118 -13.85 0.07 8.13
CA LEU A 118 -13.35 -0.31 9.45
C LEU A 118 -12.18 0.58 9.89
N LEU A 119 -11.20 0.80 9.01
CA LEU A 119 -10.00 1.61 9.27
C LEU A 119 -10.17 3.04 8.76
N SER A 120 -11.32 3.67 9.08
CA SER A 120 -11.64 5.03 8.66
C SER A 120 -11.42 6.07 9.76
N GLN A 121 -11.26 7.33 9.35
CA GLN A 121 -11.23 8.48 10.26
C GLN A 121 -12.43 8.50 11.24
N SER A 122 -13.62 8.15 10.76
CA SER A 122 -14.83 8.14 11.60
C SER A 122 -14.80 7.07 12.70
N VAL A 123 -14.13 5.94 12.47
CA VAL A 123 -13.95 4.89 13.47
C VAL A 123 -12.90 5.33 14.50
N ALA A 124 -11.82 5.98 14.08
CA ALA A 124 -10.84 6.56 15.01
C ALA A 124 -11.49 7.61 15.95
N ASP A 125 -12.38 8.45 15.41
CA ASP A 125 -13.08 9.46 16.19
C ASP A 125 -14.12 8.83 17.14
N ALA A 126 -14.79 7.75 16.72
CA ALA A 126 -15.69 6.97 17.59
C ALA A 126 -14.93 6.32 18.75
N LEU A 127 -13.80 5.66 18.50
CA LEU A 127 -12.96 5.08 19.57
C LEU A 127 -12.44 6.14 20.53
N LYS A 128 -12.04 7.31 20.01
CA LYS A 128 -11.64 8.46 20.82
C LYS A 128 -12.78 8.95 21.71
N CYS A 129 -14.02 8.98 21.18
CA CYS A 129 -15.22 9.34 21.93
C CYS A 129 -15.52 8.32 23.04
N CYS A 130 -15.45 7.02 22.73
CA CYS A 130 -15.63 5.95 23.73
C CYS A 130 -14.68 6.10 24.91
N LYS A 131 -13.41 6.41 24.65
CA LYS A 131 -12.41 6.63 25.68
C LYS A 131 -12.63 7.93 26.46
N ASN A 132 -12.73 9.07 25.76
CA ASN A 132 -12.59 10.38 26.39
C ASN A 132 -13.92 11.02 26.81
N VAL A 133 -15.04 10.63 26.20
CA VAL A 133 -16.36 11.22 26.44
C VAL A 133 -17.25 10.25 27.21
N LEU A 134 -17.32 9.00 26.74
CA LEU A 134 -18.14 7.97 27.38
C LEU A 134 -17.40 7.26 28.52
N CYS A 135 -16.09 7.46 28.65
CA CYS A 135 -15.23 6.89 29.68
C CYS A 135 -15.41 5.37 29.86
N ILE A 136 -15.57 4.65 28.74
CA ILE A 136 -15.75 3.20 28.75
C ILE A 136 -14.40 2.55 29.09
N GLU A 137 -14.36 1.79 30.19
CA GLU A 137 -13.12 1.25 30.78
C GLU A 137 -12.37 0.32 29.81
N GLU A 138 -13.12 -0.46 29.02
CA GLU A 138 -12.60 -1.37 27.99
C GLU A 138 -11.84 -0.64 26.87
N PHE A 139 -12.06 0.67 26.69
CA PHE A 139 -11.39 1.51 25.69
C PHE A 139 -10.28 2.39 26.27
N SER A 140 -9.92 2.23 27.55
CA SER A 140 -8.86 3.02 28.21
C SER A 140 -7.51 2.98 27.47
N ASN A 141 -7.17 1.84 26.86
CA ASN A 141 -5.89 1.59 26.15
C ASN A 141 -5.97 1.69 24.62
N VAL A 142 -7.02 2.30 24.06
CA VAL A 142 -7.28 2.29 22.60
C VAL A 142 -6.41 3.26 21.78
N ASP A 143 -5.53 4.05 22.41
CA ASP A 143 -4.77 5.11 21.72
C ASP A 143 -3.92 4.61 20.56
N ALA A 144 -3.24 3.47 20.74
CA ALA A 144 -2.41 2.88 19.70
C ALA A 144 -3.24 2.50 18.46
N THR A 145 -4.43 1.95 18.67
CA THR A 145 -5.39 1.61 17.61
C THR A 145 -5.92 2.86 16.90
N ILE A 146 -6.25 3.93 17.65
CA ILE A 146 -6.66 5.22 17.06
C ILE A 146 -5.55 5.77 16.17
N ILE A 147 -4.30 5.74 16.64
CA ILE A 147 -3.14 6.24 15.88
C ILE A 147 -2.94 5.40 14.62
N PHE A 148 -2.99 4.07 14.73
CA PHE A 148 -2.90 3.17 13.59
C PHE A 148 -3.96 3.47 12.53
N ILE A 149 -5.24 3.54 12.92
CA ILE A 149 -6.35 3.82 12.00
C ILE A 149 -6.15 5.16 11.29
N LYS A 150 -5.68 6.20 12.00
CA LYS A 150 -5.41 7.52 11.41
C LYS A 150 -4.28 7.48 10.39
N ILE A 151 -3.17 6.83 10.72
CA ILE A 151 -2.02 6.68 9.83
C ILE A 151 -2.43 5.89 8.58
N PHE A 152 -3.14 4.78 8.77
CA PHE A 152 -3.63 3.94 7.69
C PHE A 152 -4.60 4.71 6.78
N ASN A 153 -5.62 5.37 7.35
CA ASN A 153 -6.58 6.14 6.57
C ASN A 153 -5.90 7.26 5.77
N ALA A 154 -4.95 7.98 6.38
CA ALA A 154 -4.18 9.02 5.71
C ALA A 154 -3.34 8.44 4.55
N GLY A 155 -2.58 7.36 4.80
CA GLY A 155 -1.78 6.70 3.77
C GLY A 155 -2.64 6.15 2.64
N PHE A 156 -3.79 5.55 2.95
CA PHE A 156 -4.74 5.05 1.97
C PHE A 156 -5.33 6.17 1.11
N ASP A 157 -5.74 7.30 1.72
CA ASP A 157 -6.28 8.45 1.00
C ASP A 157 -5.22 9.09 0.06
N ILE A 158 -3.97 9.22 0.53
CA ILE A 158 -2.85 9.77 -0.26
C ILE A 158 -2.57 8.89 -1.46
N LEU A 159 -2.49 7.57 -1.25
CA LEU A 159 -2.13 6.60 -2.29
C LEU A 159 -3.30 6.24 -3.22
N ASN A 160 -4.54 6.57 -2.85
CA ASN A 160 -5.72 6.46 -3.71
C ASN A 160 -6.27 7.81 -4.19
N SER A 161 -5.46 8.86 -4.13
CA SER A 161 -5.83 10.18 -4.59
C SER A 161 -6.02 10.23 -6.12
N ARG A 162 -7.12 10.83 -6.60
CA ARG A 162 -7.53 10.79 -8.03
C ARG A 162 -7.72 12.15 -8.69
N SER A 163 -7.71 13.25 -7.93
CA SER A 163 -8.00 14.58 -8.49
C SER A 163 -7.33 15.69 -7.70
N SER A 164 -6.85 16.71 -8.41
CA SER A 164 -6.33 17.97 -7.86
C SER A 164 -7.40 18.82 -7.18
N ASN A 165 -8.69 18.57 -7.47
CA ASN A 165 -9.83 19.28 -6.89
C ASN A 165 -10.23 18.73 -5.50
N CYS A 166 -9.67 17.59 -5.10
CA CYS A 166 -9.91 17.04 -3.77
C CYS A 166 -9.14 17.85 -2.70
N ILE A 167 -9.59 17.76 -1.45
CA ILE A 167 -9.03 18.52 -0.32
C ILE A 167 -8.28 17.56 0.63
N GLY A 168 -7.21 18.06 1.25
CA GLY A 168 -6.43 17.31 2.25
C GLY A 168 -5.73 16.10 1.65
N ASN A 169 -5.66 15.00 2.40
CA ASN A 169 -4.96 13.77 2.01
C ASN A 169 -5.53 13.10 0.74
N LYS A 170 -6.73 13.50 0.29
CA LYS A 170 -7.36 13.01 -0.95
C LYS A 170 -7.00 13.84 -2.18
N LYS A 171 -6.29 14.97 -2.01
CA LYS A 171 -5.79 15.82 -3.12
C LYS A 171 -4.65 15.11 -3.84
N ALA A 172 -4.61 15.19 -5.17
CA ALA A 172 -3.51 14.62 -5.93
C ALA A 172 -2.17 15.20 -5.46
N VAL A 173 -1.17 14.34 -5.30
CA VAL A 173 0.18 14.75 -4.89
C VAL A 173 0.79 15.60 -6.02
N CYS A 174 1.24 16.81 -5.70
CA CYS A 174 1.80 17.80 -6.61
C CYS A 174 2.89 18.64 -5.92
N GLU A 175 3.68 19.39 -6.68
CA GLU A 175 4.78 20.20 -6.12
C GLU A 175 4.34 21.16 -5.01
N GLU A 176 3.09 21.63 -5.05
CA GLU A 176 2.54 22.54 -4.04
C GLU A 176 2.30 21.86 -2.68
N ASN A 177 2.10 20.53 -2.64
CA ASN A 177 1.75 19.79 -1.44
C ASN A 177 2.82 18.78 -0.95
N ILE A 178 3.97 18.70 -1.61
CA ILE A 178 5.14 17.91 -1.21
C ILE A 178 6.21 18.83 -0.57
N LYS A 179 5.88 19.50 0.54
CA LYS A 179 6.86 20.29 1.31
C LYS A 179 7.19 19.61 2.63
#